data_AF-A0A948I1S5-F1
#
_entry.id   AF-A0A948I1S5-F1
#
_cell.length_a   1.000
_cell.length_b   1.000
_cell.length_c   1.000
_cell.angle_alpha   90.00
_cell.angle_beta   90.00
_cell.angle_gamma   90.00
#
_symmetry.space_group_name_H-M   'P 1'
#
loop_
_entity.id
_entity.type
_entity.pdbx_description
1 polymer ?
#
loop_
_entity_poly.entity_id
_entity_poly.type
_entity_poly.pdbx_seq_one_letter_code
_entity_poly.pdbx_strand_id
1 'polypeptide(L)' 'MGNLEKIKNYFKEVKVEMSKVEWPSKDTTVKYTLIVIGVSATTAVFLSVLDYFFGLGLDIFLFR' A
#
# COMPACT_ATOMS: atom_id res chain seq x y z
N MET A 1 -32.99 10.73 -26.46
CA MET A 1 -31.54 10.68 -26.15
C MET A 1 -31.33 9.67 -25.05
N GLY A 2 -30.91 8.46 -25.42
CA GLY A 2 -30.86 7.31 -24.52
C GLY A 2 -29.77 7.47 -23.46
N ASN A 3 -30.02 6.98 -22.25
CA ASN A 3 -29.08 7.03 -21.11
C ASN A 3 -27.67 6.48 -21.46
N LEU A 4 -27.58 5.60 -22.48
CA LEU A 4 -26.33 5.07 -23.02
C LEU A 4 -25.38 6.15 -23.56
N GLU A 5 -25.91 7.20 -24.23
CA GLU A 5 -25.08 8.26 -24.81
C GLU A 5 -24.43 9.13 -23.74
N LYS A 6 -25.16 9.40 -22.64
CA LYS A 6 -24.64 10.14 -21.49
C LYS A 6 -23.51 9.40 -20.80
N ILE A 7 -23.67 8.10 -20.57
CA ILE A 7 -22.62 7.25 -19.97
C ILE A 7 -21.39 7.21 -20.87
N LYS A 8 -21.57 7.04 -22.18
CA LYS A 8 -20.46 7.01 -23.14
C LYS A 8 -19.68 8.34 -23.16
N ASN A 9 -20.38 9.47 -23.07
CA ASN A 9 -19.75 10.79 -22.98
C ASN A 9 -19.01 10.97 -21.64
N TYR A 10 -19.58 10.54 -20.52
CA TYR A 10 -18.92 10.58 -19.21
C TYR A 10 -17.60 9.80 -19.19
N PHE A 11 -17.57 8.57 -19.71
CA PHE A 11 -16.32 7.80 -19.81
C PHE A 11 -15.28 8.44 -20.74
N LYS A 12 -15.74 9.13 -21.80
CA LYS A 12 -14.87 9.88 -22.69
C LYS A 12 -14.21 11.05 -21.96
N GLU A 13 -14.97 11.79 -21.18
CA GLU A 13 -14.48 12.91 -20.36
C GLU A 13 -13.51 12.43 -19.28
N VAL A 14 -13.84 11.37 -18.54
CA VAL A 14 -12.95 10.76 -17.53
C VAL A 14 -11.63 10.31 -18.14
N LYS A 15 -11.64 9.72 -19.34
CA LYS A 15 -10.39 9.33 -20.02
C LYS A 15 -9.52 10.54 -20.37
N VAL A 16 -10.14 11.64 -20.78
CA VAL A 16 -9.42 12.89 -21.09
C VAL A 16 -8.81 13.49 -19.83
N GLU A 17 -9.54 13.51 -18.71
CA GLU A 17 -9.01 13.98 -17.43
C GLU A 17 -7.89 13.09 -16.89
N MET A 18 -8.03 11.77 -16.97
CA MET A 18 -7.00 10.81 -16.58
C MET A 18 -5.72 10.93 -17.41
N SER A 19 -5.80 11.41 -18.65
CA SER A 19 -4.61 11.68 -19.48
C SER A 19 -3.83 12.93 -19.08
N LYS A 20 -4.45 13.84 -18.32
CA LYS A 20 -3.79 15.02 -17.73
C LYS A 20 -3.09 14.71 -16.41
N VAL A 21 -3.35 13.53 -15.83
CA VAL A 21 -2.68 13.08 -14.62
C VAL A 21 -1.26 12.64 -14.97
N GLU A 22 -0.27 13.25 -14.33
CA GLU A 22 1.12 12.83 -14.47
C GLU A 22 1.36 11.57 -13.62
N TRP A 23 1.23 10.42 -14.28
CA TRP A 23 1.54 9.15 -13.64
C TRP A 23 3.05 8.98 -13.49
N PRO A 24 3.52 8.40 -12.37
CA PRO A 24 4.93 8.11 -12.17
C PRO A 24 5.44 7.17 -13.26
N SER A 25 6.68 7.37 -13.70
CA SER A 25 7.34 6.46 -14.63
C SER A 25 7.43 5.06 -14.03
N LYS A 26 7.51 4.03 -14.90
CA LYS A 26 7.60 2.63 -14.46
C LYS A 26 8.75 2.40 -13.48
N ASP A 27 9.88 3.04 -13.74
CA ASP A 27 11.07 2.94 -12.88
C ASP A 27 10.84 3.54 -11.49
N THR A 28 10.18 4.70 -11.42
CA THR A 28 9.84 5.36 -10.16
C THR A 28 8.86 4.52 -9.34
N THR A 29 7.84 3.96 -9.99
CA THR A 29 6.89 3.05 -9.35
C THR A 29 7.58 1.83 -8.76
N VAL A 30 8.46 1.17 -9.52
CA VAL A 30 9.22 0.01 -9.04
C VAL A 30 10.12 0.36 -7.86
N LYS A 31 10.84 1.50 -7.92
CA LYS A 31 11.68 1.97 -6.82
C LYS A 31 10.87 2.18 -5.54
N TYR A 32 9.72 2.86 -5.63
CA TYR A 32 8.86 3.08 -4.46
C TYR A 32 8.29 1.77 -3.91
N THR A 33 7.87 0.83 -4.77
CA THR A 33 7.41 -0.48 -4.31
C THR A 33 8.51 -1.25 -3.57
N LEU A 34 9.75 -1.23 -4.07
CA LEU A 34 10.88 -1.87 -3.39
C LEU A 34 11.17 -1.25 -2.02
N ILE A 35 11.09 0.09 -1.91
CA ILE A 35 11.24 0.79 -0.64
C ILE A 35 10.16 0.34 0.35
N VAL A 36 8.90 0.30 -0.08
CA VAL A 36 7.78 -0.15 0.78
C VAL A 36 8.01 -1.59 1.26
N ILE A 37 8.41 -2.51 0.36
CA ILE A 37 8.73 -3.89 0.73
C ILE A 37 9.84 -3.93 1.79
N GLY A 38 10.91 -3.14 1.61
CA GLY A 38 12.02 -3.06 2.55
C GLY A 38 11.59 -2.54 3.93
N VAL A 39 10.77 -1.50 3.98
CA VAL A 39 10.23 -0.95 5.24
C VAL A 39 9.30 -1.95 5.91
N SER A 40 8.38 -2.58 5.16
CA SER A 40 7.48 -3.59 5.69
C SER A 40 8.22 -4.80 6.27
N ALA A 41 9.25 -5.29 5.59
CA ALA A 41 10.09 -6.38 6.08
C ALA A 41 10.84 -5.98 7.37
N THR A 42 11.39 -4.77 7.41
CA THR A 42 12.08 -4.25 8.59
C THR A 42 11.13 -4.14 9.79
N THR A 43 9.93 -3.59 9.58
CA THR A 43 8.89 -3.49 10.61
C THR A 43 8.46 -4.88 11.10
N ALA A 44 8.29 -5.85 10.20
CA ALA A 44 7.92 -7.21 10.58
C ALA A 44 8.97 -7.88 11.48
N VAL A 45 10.25 -7.74 11.14
CA VAL A 45 11.36 -8.25 11.97
C VAL A 45 11.39 -7.54 13.31
N PHE A 46 11.26 -6.21 13.32
CA PHE A 46 11.26 -5.42 14.55
C PHE A 46 10.13 -5.85 15.50
N LEU A 47 8.91 -5.98 14.99
CA LEU A 47 7.76 -6.43 15.78
C LEU A 47 7.95 -7.87 16.28
N SER A 48 8.40 -8.80 15.43
CA SER A 48 8.68 -10.18 15.86
C SER A 48 9.68 -10.27 17.02
N VAL A 49 10.73 -9.45 16.98
CA VAL A 49 11.71 -9.38 18.07
C VAL A 49 11.05 -8.86 19.34
N LEU A 50 10.28 -7.77 19.26
CA LEU A 50 9.57 -7.22 20.42
C LEU A 50 8.57 -8.21 21.00
N ASP A 51 7.77 -8.87 20.18
CA ASP A 51 6.78 -9.85 20.61
C ASP A 51 7.44 -11.02 21.35
N TYR A 52 8.60 -11.48 20.87
CA TYR A 52 9.37 -12.52 21.56
C TYR A 52 9.87 -12.05 22.93
N PHE A 53 10.42 -10.84 23.03
CA PHE A 53 10.86 -10.28 24.30
C PHE A 53 9.72 -10.07 25.29
N PHE A 54 8.57 -9.57 24.83
CA PHE A 54 7.39 -9.41 25.67
C PHE A 54 6.82 -10.76 26.12
N GLY A 55 6.79 -11.76 25.24
CA GLY A 55 6.40 -13.14 25.59
C GLY A 55 7.27 -13.70 26.72
N LEU A 56 8.59 -13.62 26.59
CA LEU A 56 9.51 -14.05 27.65
C LEU A 56 9.30 -13.29 28.96
N GLY A 57 9.11 -11.97 28.90
CA GLY A 57 8.86 -11.14 30.08
C GLY A 57 7.55 -11.50 30.80
N LEU A 58 6.49 -11.77 30.03
CA LEU A 58 5.20 -12.18 30.56
C LEU A 58 5.25 -13.60 31.15
N ASP A 59 5.92 -14.55 30.49
CA ASP A 59 6.08 -15.92 31.00
C ASP A 59 6.85 -15.93 32.33
N ILE A 60 7.91 -15.11 32.44
CA ILE A 60 8.67 -14.96 33.70
C ILE A 60 7.83 -14.32 34.80
N PHE A 61 6.92 -13.40 34.46
CA PHE A 61 6.05 -12.72 35.43
C PHE A 61 4.84 -13.57 35.85
N LEU A 62 4.23 -14.32 34.92
CA LEU A 62 3.04 -15.14 35.17
C LEU A 62 3.37 -16.49 35.81
N PHE A 63 4.54 -17.06 35.54
CA PHE A 63 4.95 -18.36 36.08
C PHE A 63 5.75 -18.24 37.40
N ARG A 64 5.94 -17.01 37.91
CA ARG A 64 6.48 -16.75 39.24
C ARG A 64 5.40 -16.33 40.23
#